data_AF-A0A9D7ITP3-F1
#
_entry.id   AF-A0A9D7ITP3-F1
#
_cell.length_a   1.000
_cell.length_b   1.000
_cell.length_c   1.000
_cell.angle_alpha   90.00
_cell.angle_beta   90.00
_cell.angle_gamma   90.00
#
_symmetry.space_group_name_H-M   'P 1'
#
loop_
_entity.id
_entity.type
_entity.pdbx_description
1 polymer ?
#
loop_
_entity_poly.entity_id
_entity_poly.type
_entity_poly.pdbx_seq_one_letter_code
_entity_poly.pdbx_strand_id
1 'polypeptide(L)'
;MSGNPFPNIFKATNAFFCHENAIGPTWQKDPHAKTIREREGASDLVELAKAEPRMDKFLKEIEFFIGSRNHIRMAKKTGYGRLALFSAGGTLTADKKEMKWTGLDQAAWDQDKFFNRCAGCHSTGVDLEKKTYTAFSLDCYTCHGNADIEHNKDSALMLLSKKKRNDAKLITSLCAQCHLREGKSRSTGLPYPNNFIAGDNLFQDFEVDFSKADDANLNPGDRHIYRNVRDVVLKGDESITCLNCHQVHGNATLRHRRILRVPICSECHAADSFKNAVKYQVHSPVCEY
;
A
#
# COMPACT_ATOMS: atom_id res chain seq x y z
N MET A 1 27.02 5.72 -3.89
CA MET A 1 25.95 5.47 -2.90
C MET A 1 25.04 6.68 -2.91
N SER A 2 23.96 6.65 -3.69
CA SER A 2 22.98 7.75 -3.77
C SER A 2 21.76 7.36 -2.93
N GLY A 3 21.90 7.48 -1.61
CA GLY A 3 20.75 7.45 -0.70
C GLY A 3 20.36 8.88 -0.39
N ASN A 4 19.15 9.30 -0.74
CA ASN A 4 18.63 10.59 -0.30
C ASN A 4 18.60 10.61 1.23
N PRO A 5 19.00 11.73 1.88
CA PRO A 5 18.94 11.86 3.33
C PRO A 5 17.50 11.66 3.84
N PHE A 6 17.35 11.11 5.05
CA PHE A 6 16.03 10.88 5.64
C PHE A 6 15.22 12.20 5.67
N PRO A 7 14.00 12.23 5.11
CA PRO A 7 13.30 13.49 4.93
C PRO A 7 12.70 14.03 6.22
N ASN A 8 12.50 15.36 6.25
CA ASN A 8 11.67 16.01 7.26
C ASN A 8 10.19 15.76 6.96
N ILE A 9 9.58 14.84 7.70
CA ILE A 9 8.21 14.37 7.44
C ILE A 9 7.19 15.30 8.10
N PHE A 10 6.40 15.96 7.27
CA PHE A 10 5.15 16.57 7.71
C PHE A 10 4.12 15.46 7.97
N LYS A 11 3.87 15.15 9.25
CA LYS A 11 2.89 14.13 9.66
C LYS A 11 1.47 14.47 9.18
N ALA A 12 0.68 13.45 8.86
CA ALA A 12 -0.75 13.56 8.53
C ALA A 12 -1.58 14.45 9.48
N THR A 13 -1.26 14.49 10.78
CA THR A 13 -1.93 15.35 11.76
C THR A 13 -1.90 16.83 11.35
N ASN A 14 -0.81 17.26 10.70
CA ASN A 14 -0.66 18.64 10.25
C ASN A 14 -1.47 18.91 8.98
N ALA A 15 -1.64 17.90 8.11
CA ALA A 15 -2.49 18.02 6.93
C ALA A 15 -3.97 18.08 7.33
N PHE A 16 -4.41 17.29 8.32
CA PHE A 16 -5.80 17.32 8.77
C PHE A 16 -6.19 18.65 9.37
N PHE A 17 -5.30 19.36 10.06
CA PHE A 17 -5.62 20.69 10.55
C PHE A 17 -6.23 21.62 9.47
N CYS A 18 -5.76 21.52 8.22
CA CYS A 18 -6.28 22.30 7.09
C CYS A 18 -7.31 21.53 6.23
N HIS A 19 -7.24 20.20 6.18
CA HIS A 19 -8.03 19.38 5.25
C HIS A 19 -9.07 18.46 5.92
N GLU A 20 -9.27 18.59 7.23
CA GLU A 20 -10.18 17.78 8.03
C GLU A 20 -11.58 17.71 7.41
N ASN A 21 -12.20 18.86 7.12
CA ASN A 21 -13.57 18.89 6.62
C ASN A 21 -13.76 18.22 5.25
N ALA A 22 -12.74 18.28 4.39
CA ALA A 22 -12.83 17.76 3.03
C ALA A 22 -12.39 16.29 2.92
N ILE A 23 -11.38 15.88 3.69
CA ILE A 23 -10.70 14.59 3.54
C ILE A 23 -10.80 13.73 4.81
N GLY A 24 -10.87 14.33 6.00
CA GLY A 24 -10.91 13.62 7.28
C GLY A 24 -11.99 12.53 7.36
N PRO A 25 -13.27 12.83 7.04
CA PRO A 25 -14.36 11.85 7.11
C PRO A 25 -14.16 10.60 6.24
N THR A 26 -13.46 10.72 5.10
CA THR A 26 -13.26 9.60 4.17
C THR A 26 -11.93 8.90 4.41
N TRP A 27 -10.86 9.62 4.74
CA TRP A 27 -9.54 9.04 4.96
C TRP A 27 -9.52 8.02 6.10
N GLN A 28 -10.20 8.31 7.20
CA GLN A 28 -10.29 7.38 8.33
C GLN A 28 -11.00 6.06 8.00
N LYS A 29 -11.62 5.95 6.81
CA LYS A 29 -12.24 4.73 6.28
C LYS A 29 -11.49 4.17 5.07
N ASP A 30 -10.45 4.86 4.61
CA ASP A 30 -9.70 4.51 3.42
C ASP A 30 -8.82 3.26 3.66
N PRO A 31 -8.74 2.34 2.68
CA PRO A 31 -7.84 1.19 2.78
C PRO A 31 -6.36 1.56 2.97
N HIS A 32 -5.88 2.68 2.40
CA HIS A 32 -4.49 3.12 2.57
C HIS A 32 -4.22 3.58 4.01
N ALA A 33 -5.17 4.28 4.63
CA ALA A 33 -5.09 4.66 6.04
C ALA A 33 -5.17 3.44 6.99
N LYS A 34 -5.72 2.32 6.50
CA LYS A 34 -5.99 1.09 7.25
C LYS A 34 -5.10 -0.08 6.86
N THR A 35 -3.98 0.17 6.20
CA THR A 35 -2.98 -0.87 5.89
C THR A 35 -2.48 -1.59 7.14
N ILE A 36 -2.51 -0.89 8.27
CA ILE A 36 -2.36 -1.41 9.64
C ILE A 36 -3.52 -0.85 10.47
N ARG A 37 -4.20 -1.70 11.23
CA ARG A 37 -5.25 -1.33 12.17
C ARG A 37 -4.72 -1.51 13.59
N GLU A 38 -4.85 -0.48 14.43
CA GLU A 38 -4.64 -0.63 15.87
C GLU A 38 -5.71 -1.55 16.47
N ARG A 39 -5.37 -2.23 17.56
CA ARG A 39 -6.25 -3.17 18.26
C ARG A 39 -7.62 -2.56 18.56
N GLU A 40 -7.66 -1.33 19.03
CA GLU A 40 -8.87 -0.57 19.39
C GLU A 40 -9.79 -0.38 18.18
N GLY A 41 -9.22 -0.18 16.99
CA GLY A 41 -9.93 -0.06 15.72
C GLY A 41 -10.21 -1.40 15.03
N ALA A 42 -9.91 -2.53 15.68
CA ALA A 42 -9.95 -3.88 15.12
C ALA A 42 -10.70 -4.89 16.00
N SER A 43 -11.77 -4.45 16.67
CA SER A 43 -12.56 -5.31 17.57
C SER A 43 -13.06 -6.60 16.91
N ASP A 44 -13.47 -6.54 15.64
CA ASP A 44 -13.84 -7.71 14.83
C ASP A 44 -12.72 -8.77 14.78
N LEU A 45 -11.47 -8.34 14.56
CA LEU A 45 -10.32 -9.25 14.49
C LEU A 45 -9.87 -9.71 15.88
N VAL A 46 -10.05 -8.87 16.90
CA VAL A 46 -9.76 -9.23 18.30
C VAL A 46 -10.69 -10.36 18.76
N GLU A 47 -11.99 -10.29 18.45
CA GLU A 47 -12.93 -11.37 18.81
C GLU A 47 -12.61 -12.68 18.08
N LEU A 48 -12.24 -12.62 16.80
CA LEU A 48 -11.78 -13.80 16.06
C LEU A 48 -10.49 -14.40 16.66
N ALA A 49 -9.57 -13.57 17.13
CA ALA A 49 -8.36 -14.02 17.82
C ALA A 49 -8.68 -14.72 19.16
N LYS A 50 -9.65 -14.20 19.92
CA LYS A 50 -10.09 -14.80 21.20
C LYS A 50 -10.77 -16.16 21.04
N ALA A 51 -11.36 -16.43 19.88
CA ALA A 51 -12.03 -17.69 19.61
C ALA A 51 -11.06 -18.90 19.47
N GLU A 52 -9.75 -18.65 19.39
CA GLU A 52 -8.72 -19.69 19.28
C GLU A 52 -7.92 -19.80 20.60
N PRO A 53 -8.09 -20.87 21.39
CA PRO A 53 -7.44 -21.00 22.70
C PRO A 53 -5.91 -20.94 22.66
N ARG A 54 -5.27 -21.37 21.57
CA ARG A 54 -3.81 -21.28 21.41
C ARG A 54 -3.31 -19.84 21.36
N MET A 55 -4.19 -18.87 21.08
CA MET A 55 -3.86 -17.45 21.06
C MET A 55 -3.83 -16.82 22.45
N ASP A 56 -4.39 -17.44 23.49
CA ASP A 56 -4.58 -16.84 24.82
C ASP A 56 -3.31 -16.19 25.39
N LYS A 57 -2.16 -16.86 25.22
CA LYS A 57 -0.85 -16.37 25.68
C LYS A 57 -0.35 -15.14 24.92
N PHE A 58 -0.81 -14.92 23.69
CA PHE A 58 -0.37 -13.82 22.82
C PHE A 58 -1.36 -12.67 22.74
N LEU A 59 -2.63 -12.89 23.12
CA LEU A 59 -3.72 -11.91 22.92
C LEU A 59 -3.40 -10.54 23.50
N LYS A 60 -2.70 -10.46 24.64
CA LYS A 60 -2.34 -9.20 25.29
C LYS A 60 -1.20 -8.46 24.60
N GLU A 61 -0.37 -9.17 23.83
CA GLU A 61 0.77 -8.59 23.12
C GLU A 61 0.37 -8.03 21.74
N ILE A 62 -0.78 -8.45 21.19
CA ILE A 62 -1.24 -7.98 19.88
C ILE A 62 -1.73 -6.54 19.99
N GLU A 63 -0.98 -5.62 19.40
CA GLU A 63 -1.32 -4.21 19.34
C GLU A 63 -1.84 -3.79 17.95
N PHE A 64 -1.46 -4.54 16.90
CA PHE A 64 -1.77 -4.21 15.51
C PHE A 64 -2.23 -5.42 14.72
N PHE A 65 -3.10 -5.16 13.75
CA PHE A 65 -3.50 -6.10 12.72
C PHE A 65 -3.11 -5.56 11.35
N ILE A 66 -2.47 -6.40 10.54
CA ILE A 66 -2.01 -6.08 9.18
C ILE A 66 -2.70 -7.05 8.25
N GLY A 67 -3.25 -6.55 7.15
CA GLY A 67 -3.71 -7.44 6.09
C GLY A 67 -4.97 -6.96 5.38
N SER A 68 -5.60 -7.88 4.67
CA SER A 68 -6.72 -7.58 3.77
C SER A 68 -8.01 -8.23 4.26
N ARG A 69 -9.02 -8.29 3.38
CA ARG A 69 -10.33 -8.90 3.67
C ARG A 69 -10.27 -10.41 3.90
N ASN A 70 -9.15 -11.06 3.55
CA ASN A 70 -9.05 -12.52 3.53
C ASN A 70 -7.92 -13.06 4.40
N HIS A 71 -6.78 -12.37 4.51
CA HIS A 71 -5.68 -12.83 5.35
C HIS A 71 -5.24 -11.71 6.29
N ILE A 72 -4.99 -12.11 7.53
CA ILE A 72 -4.69 -11.24 8.65
C ILE A 72 -3.40 -11.72 9.31
N ARG A 73 -2.56 -10.75 9.63
CA ARG A 73 -1.33 -10.86 10.40
C ARG A 73 -1.47 -9.97 11.62
N MET A 74 -0.68 -10.27 12.64
CA MET A 74 -0.66 -9.50 13.88
C MET A 74 0.73 -8.97 14.13
N ALA A 75 0.83 -7.82 14.78
CA ALA A 75 2.09 -7.19 15.12
C ALA A 75 2.03 -6.56 16.51
N LYS A 76 3.22 -6.35 17.09
CA LYS A 76 3.41 -5.62 18.35
C LYS A 76 4.54 -4.60 18.21
N LYS A 77 4.46 -3.50 18.95
CA LYS A 77 5.55 -2.52 19.03
C LYS A 77 6.72 -3.14 19.78
N THR A 78 7.93 -2.84 19.30
CA THR A 78 9.18 -3.29 19.93
C THR A 78 10.13 -2.12 20.20
N GLY A 79 9.67 -0.91 19.91
CA GLY A 79 10.39 0.35 20.08
C GLY A 79 9.75 1.45 19.24
N TYR A 80 10.31 2.64 19.30
CA TYR A 80 9.88 3.74 18.45
C TYR A 80 10.02 3.36 16.96
N GLY A 81 8.92 3.44 16.21
CA GLY A 81 8.92 3.15 14.78
C GLY A 81 9.29 1.72 14.41
N ARG A 82 9.05 0.73 15.29
CA ARG A 82 9.37 -0.69 15.03
C ARG A 82 8.22 -1.62 15.40
N LEU A 83 8.04 -2.67 14.62
CA LEU A 83 7.04 -3.72 14.83
C LEU A 83 7.71 -5.09 14.69
N ALA A 84 7.44 -5.98 15.64
CA ALA A 84 7.59 -7.40 15.38
C ALA A 84 6.32 -7.96 14.73
N LEU A 85 6.50 -8.79 13.71
CA LEU A 85 5.41 -9.51 13.06
C LEU A 85 5.23 -10.87 13.74
N PHE A 86 3.99 -11.23 14.04
CA PHE A 86 3.67 -12.57 14.49
C PHE A 86 3.86 -13.55 13.33
N SER A 87 4.56 -14.67 13.60
CA SER A 87 4.87 -15.66 12.57
C SER A 87 3.64 -16.43 12.11
N ALA A 88 2.65 -16.61 12.99
CA ALA A 88 1.35 -17.13 12.64
C ALA A 88 0.47 -16.07 11.97
N GLY A 89 -0.47 -16.55 11.16
CA GLY A 89 -1.46 -15.73 10.47
C GLY A 89 -2.80 -16.43 10.45
N GLY A 90 -3.80 -15.74 9.92
CA GLY A 90 -5.15 -16.27 9.83
C GLY A 90 -5.84 -15.90 8.53
N THR A 91 -6.56 -16.87 7.96
CA THR A 91 -7.39 -16.69 6.76
C THR A 91 -8.85 -16.61 7.18
N LEU A 92 -9.51 -15.49 6.90
CA LEU A 92 -10.93 -15.32 7.17
C LEU A 92 -11.77 -16.25 6.29
N THR A 93 -12.80 -16.85 6.87
CA THR A 93 -13.82 -17.58 6.12
C THR A 93 -14.63 -16.63 5.23
N ALA A 94 -15.34 -17.18 4.25
CA ALA A 94 -16.13 -16.38 3.30
C ALA A 94 -17.21 -15.52 3.97
N ASP A 95 -17.77 -15.99 5.09
CA ASP A 95 -18.73 -15.26 5.92
C ASP A 95 -18.08 -14.35 6.98
N LYS A 96 -16.74 -14.40 7.10
CA LYS A 96 -15.90 -13.62 8.03
C LYS A 96 -16.23 -13.85 9.50
N LYS A 97 -16.84 -14.99 9.84
CA LYS A 97 -17.16 -15.34 11.23
C LYS A 97 -16.08 -16.17 11.91
N GLU A 98 -15.17 -16.73 11.13
CA GLU A 98 -14.09 -17.57 11.63
C GLU A 98 -12.76 -17.22 10.95
N MET A 99 -11.66 -17.58 11.61
CA MET A 99 -10.31 -17.43 11.11
C MET A 99 -9.61 -18.79 11.12
N LYS A 100 -9.19 -19.25 9.93
CA LYS A 100 -8.38 -20.44 9.75
C LYS A 100 -6.92 -20.09 10.01
N TRP A 101 -6.39 -20.57 11.12
CA TRP A 101 -5.05 -20.26 11.58
C TRP A 101 -3.97 -21.09 10.88
N THR A 102 -2.82 -20.47 10.67
CA THR A 102 -1.61 -21.12 10.12
C THR A 102 -0.41 -20.79 10.99
N GLY A 103 0.40 -21.80 11.32
CA GLY A 103 1.68 -21.61 12.03
C GLY A 103 1.59 -21.38 13.54
N LEU A 104 0.47 -21.72 14.18
CA LEU A 104 0.29 -21.48 15.63
C LEU A 104 1.21 -22.33 16.52
N ASP A 105 1.52 -23.56 16.09
CA ASP A 105 2.25 -24.52 16.93
C ASP A 105 3.70 -24.07 17.21
N GLN A 106 4.27 -23.24 16.33
CA GLN A 106 5.61 -22.67 16.44
C GLN A 106 5.57 -21.13 16.41
N ALA A 107 4.46 -20.55 16.87
CA ALA A 107 4.25 -19.12 16.79
C ALA A 107 5.27 -18.34 17.63
N ALA A 108 5.87 -17.32 17.01
CA ALA A 108 6.88 -16.46 17.59
C ALA A 108 6.76 -15.04 17.03
N TRP A 109 7.40 -14.10 17.71
CA TRP A 109 7.51 -12.72 17.27
C TRP A 109 8.80 -12.52 16.49
N ASP A 110 8.68 -12.20 15.20
CA ASP A 110 9.82 -11.88 14.34
C ASP A 110 10.05 -10.36 14.31
N GLN A 111 11.19 -9.93 14.86
CA GLN A 111 11.53 -8.52 15.06
C GLN A 111 11.84 -7.78 13.75
N ASP A 112 12.28 -8.50 12.73
CA ASP A 112 12.82 -7.90 11.51
C ASP A 112 11.89 -8.04 10.32
N LYS A 113 11.00 -9.04 10.33
CA LYS A 113 10.16 -9.39 9.18
C LYS A 113 9.26 -8.26 8.71
N PHE A 114 8.65 -7.50 9.62
CA PHE A 114 7.82 -6.37 9.21
C PHE A 114 8.66 -5.32 8.47
N PHE A 115 9.81 -4.95 9.03
CA PHE A 115 10.69 -3.98 8.39
C PHE A 115 11.18 -4.49 7.05
N ASN A 116 11.83 -5.66 7.01
CA ASN A 116 12.49 -6.18 5.80
C ASN A 116 11.52 -6.49 4.64
N ARG A 117 10.20 -6.52 4.87
CA ARG A 117 9.23 -6.97 3.86
C ARG A 117 8.07 -5.99 3.66
N CYS A 118 7.52 -5.41 4.73
CA CYS A 118 6.24 -4.72 4.68
C CYS A 118 6.31 -3.22 4.91
N ALA A 119 7.32 -2.72 5.62
CA ALA A 119 7.37 -1.33 6.06
C ALA A 119 7.19 -0.34 4.90
N GLY A 120 7.86 -0.54 3.76
CA GLY A 120 7.75 0.38 2.63
C GLY A 120 6.35 0.59 2.07
N CYS A 121 5.41 -0.35 2.30
CA CYS A 121 4.02 -0.26 1.82
C CYS A 121 2.98 -0.11 2.94
N HIS A 122 3.39 -0.26 4.20
CA HIS A 122 2.50 -0.33 5.37
C HIS A 122 2.87 0.66 6.46
N SER A 123 3.88 1.49 6.25
CA SER A 123 4.23 2.58 7.16
C SER A 123 4.63 3.81 6.38
N THR A 124 4.65 4.94 7.09
CA THR A 124 5.06 6.22 6.52
C THR A 124 6.46 6.56 6.98
N GLY A 125 7.29 7.04 6.05
CA GLY A 125 8.57 7.66 6.36
C GLY A 125 9.55 6.67 6.94
N VAL A 126 9.84 5.63 6.16
CA VAL A 126 10.74 4.55 6.50
C VAL A 126 12.19 5.04 6.45
N ASP A 127 12.91 4.88 7.54
CA ASP A 127 14.35 5.13 7.67
C ASP A 127 15.08 3.79 7.51
N LEU A 128 15.77 3.61 6.39
CA LEU A 128 16.49 2.37 6.12
C LEU A 128 17.73 2.15 6.98
N GLU A 129 18.37 3.22 7.43
CA GLU A 129 19.59 3.15 8.24
C GLU A 129 19.23 2.74 9.67
N LYS A 130 18.22 3.38 10.25
CA LYS A 130 17.78 3.12 11.63
C LYS A 130 16.81 1.95 11.74
N LYS A 131 16.29 1.49 10.60
CA LYS A 131 15.20 0.51 10.52
C LYS A 131 13.99 0.94 11.34
N THR A 132 13.54 2.16 11.11
CA THR A 132 12.39 2.76 11.82
C THR A 132 11.42 3.41 10.84
N TYR A 133 10.25 3.83 11.31
CA TYR A 133 9.31 4.64 10.54
C TYR A 133 8.53 5.61 11.43
N THR A 134 7.95 6.64 10.83
CA THR A 134 7.37 7.77 11.56
C THR A 134 5.91 7.55 11.96
N ALA A 135 5.17 6.78 11.17
CA ALA A 135 3.79 6.39 11.49
C ALA A 135 3.49 4.97 11.00
N PHE A 136 2.59 4.29 11.70
CA PHE A 136 1.99 3.03 11.25
C PHE A 136 0.89 3.38 10.23
N SER A 137 0.81 2.62 9.13
CA SER A 137 0.00 2.92 7.94
C SER A 137 0.51 4.05 7.05
N LEU A 138 -0.06 4.11 5.84
CA LEU A 138 0.21 5.16 4.87
C LEU A 138 -0.54 6.42 5.27
N ASP A 139 0.15 7.55 5.24
CA ASP A 139 -0.40 8.86 5.55
C ASP A 139 -0.33 9.81 4.34
N CYS A 140 -0.71 11.08 4.53
CA CYS A 140 -0.70 12.09 3.47
C CYS A 140 0.69 12.28 2.83
N TYR A 141 1.76 12.16 3.62
CA TYR A 141 3.14 12.32 3.18
C TYR A 141 3.53 11.26 2.13
N THR A 142 3.01 10.05 2.24
CA THR A 142 3.32 8.95 1.31
C THR A 142 3.03 9.32 -0.15
N CYS A 143 1.96 10.09 -0.39
CA CYS A 143 1.51 10.46 -1.74
C CYS A 143 1.82 11.92 -2.09
N HIS A 144 1.83 12.83 -1.11
CA HIS A 144 2.05 14.26 -1.32
C HIS A 144 3.50 14.70 -1.04
N GLY A 145 4.28 13.88 -0.35
CA GLY A 145 5.69 14.14 -0.03
C GLY A 145 5.87 15.40 0.80
N ASN A 146 6.96 16.10 0.54
CA ASN A 146 7.25 17.39 1.15
C ASN A 146 6.31 18.45 0.57
N ALA A 147 5.22 18.74 1.28
CA ALA A 147 4.30 19.81 0.90
C ALA A 147 4.96 21.18 1.08
N ASP A 148 4.96 21.99 0.02
CA ASP A 148 5.32 23.41 0.11
C ASP A 148 4.31 24.11 1.01
N ILE A 149 4.76 24.80 2.06
CA ILE A 149 3.87 25.46 3.03
C ILE A 149 3.00 26.56 2.37
N GLU A 150 3.47 27.14 1.27
CA GLU A 150 2.77 28.19 0.53
C GLU A 150 1.68 27.64 -0.41
N HIS A 151 1.47 26.31 -0.44
CA HIS A 151 0.40 25.70 -1.26
C HIS A 151 -1.01 26.13 -0.83
N ASN A 152 -1.16 26.70 0.37
CA ASN A 152 -2.40 27.33 0.83
C ASN A 152 -2.74 28.60 0.02
N LYS A 153 -1.75 29.29 -0.53
CA LYS A 153 -1.91 30.46 -1.40
C LYS A 153 -1.97 30.06 -2.87
N ASP A 154 -1.17 29.07 -3.28
CA ASP A 154 -1.29 28.46 -4.61
C ASP A 154 -1.23 26.94 -4.57
N SER A 155 -2.40 26.31 -4.72
CA SER A 155 -2.52 24.86 -4.79
C SER A 155 -1.65 24.20 -5.88
N ALA A 156 -1.19 24.95 -6.90
CA ALA A 156 -0.26 24.41 -7.91
C ALA A 156 1.07 23.96 -7.28
N LEU A 157 1.47 24.50 -6.13
CA LEU A 157 2.69 24.09 -5.44
C LEU A 157 2.59 22.66 -4.87
N MET A 158 1.38 22.14 -4.68
CA MET A 158 1.18 20.79 -4.17
C MET A 158 1.20 19.73 -5.29
N LEU A 159 1.93 18.63 -5.05
CA LEU A 159 1.85 17.41 -5.86
C LEU A 159 0.42 16.86 -5.88
N LEU A 160 0.00 16.37 -7.05
CA LEU A 160 -1.35 15.85 -7.31
C LEU A 160 -2.48 16.87 -7.09
N SER A 161 -2.18 18.17 -7.04
CA SER A 161 -3.21 19.21 -7.12
C SER A 161 -4.00 19.09 -8.43
N LYS A 162 -5.16 19.74 -8.51
CA LYS A 162 -5.97 19.75 -9.75
C LYS A 162 -5.18 20.17 -10.99
N LYS A 163 -4.14 21.00 -10.82
CA LYS A 163 -3.24 21.49 -11.87
C LYS A 163 -2.08 20.53 -12.18
N LYS A 164 -1.69 19.65 -11.25
CA LYS A 164 -0.52 18.75 -11.37
C LYS A 164 -0.86 17.25 -11.37
N ARG A 165 -2.13 16.87 -11.32
CA ARG A 165 -2.60 15.47 -11.28
C ARG A 165 -2.68 14.74 -12.63
N ASN A 166 -1.99 15.24 -13.66
CA ASN A 166 -1.96 14.63 -14.99
C ASN A 166 -0.56 14.15 -15.39
N ASP A 167 0.45 14.35 -14.54
CA ASP A 167 1.80 13.84 -14.80
C ASP A 167 1.82 12.32 -14.61
N ALA A 168 1.86 11.59 -15.72
CA ALA A 168 1.78 10.14 -15.73
C ALA A 168 2.99 9.48 -15.02
N LYS A 169 4.20 10.03 -15.16
CA LYS A 169 5.41 9.47 -14.57
C LYS A 169 5.42 9.67 -13.06
N LEU A 170 5.01 10.85 -12.59
CA LEU A 170 4.81 11.11 -11.17
C LEU A 170 3.79 10.14 -10.59
N ILE A 171 2.57 10.10 -11.15
CA ILE A 171 1.49 9.24 -10.64
C ILE A 171 1.90 7.78 -10.63
N THR A 172 2.55 7.32 -11.70
CA THR A 172 3.01 5.94 -11.81
C THR A 172 4.05 5.62 -10.74
N SER A 173 5.04 6.50 -10.52
CA SER A 173 6.05 6.31 -9.47
C SER A 173 5.41 6.23 -8.09
N LEU A 174 4.42 7.09 -7.80
CA LEU A 174 3.71 7.10 -6.51
C LEU A 174 2.96 5.80 -6.24
N CYS A 175 2.24 5.28 -7.23
CA CYS A 175 1.43 4.07 -7.05
C CYS A 175 2.30 2.81 -7.10
N ALA A 176 3.29 2.77 -8.00
CA ALA A 176 4.16 1.62 -8.20
C ALA A 176 5.05 1.32 -6.99
N GLN A 177 5.35 2.30 -6.13
CA GLN A 177 6.19 2.09 -4.94
C GLN A 177 5.66 0.96 -4.02
N CYS A 178 4.34 0.71 -4.05
CA CYS A 178 3.69 -0.38 -3.30
C CYS A 178 3.00 -1.40 -4.20
N HIS A 179 2.35 -0.94 -5.28
CA HIS A 179 1.49 -1.79 -6.09
C HIS A 179 2.25 -2.57 -7.16
N LEU A 180 3.46 -2.15 -7.53
CA LEU A 180 4.31 -2.91 -8.45
C LEU A 180 5.12 -3.93 -7.65
N ARG A 181 4.42 -5.00 -7.27
CA ARG A 181 4.93 -6.06 -6.41
C ARG A 181 5.99 -6.88 -7.11
N GLU A 182 6.87 -7.52 -6.34
CA GLU A 182 8.03 -8.30 -6.81
C GLU A 182 9.18 -7.47 -7.40
N GLY A 183 9.07 -6.13 -7.36
CA GLY A 183 10.22 -5.26 -7.51
C GLY A 183 11.12 -5.26 -6.27
N LYS A 184 12.35 -4.76 -6.43
CA LYS A 184 13.32 -4.60 -5.34
C LYS A 184 14.16 -3.35 -5.50
N SER A 185 14.60 -2.77 -4.41
CA SER A 185 15.60 -1.69 -4.41
C SER A 185 16.95 -2.25 -4.83
N ARG A 186 17.62 -1.63 -5.83
CA ARG A 186 18.98 -1.99 -6.23
C ARG A 186 19.99 -1.74 -5.13
N SER A 187 19.85 -0.62 -4.44
CA SER A 187 20.81 -0.20 -3.40
C SER A 187 20.71 -1.00 -2.11
N THR A 188 19.53 -1.56 -1.78
CA THR A 188 19.32 -2.24 -0.48
C THR A 188 18.86 -3.67 -0.58
N GLY A 189 18.40 -4.13 -1.75
CA GLY A 189 17.82 -5.45 -1.95
C GLY A 189 16.44 -5.67 -1.33
N LEU A 190 15.88 -4.65 -0.65
CA LEU A 190 14.56 -4.71 -0.03
C LEU A 190 13.45 -4.73 -1.09
N PRO A 191 12.27 -5.33 -0.79
CA PRO A 191 11.16 -5.45 -1.75
C PRO A 191 10.34 -4.16 -1.92
N TYR A 192 10.91 -3.02 -1.54
CA TYR A 192 10.32 -1.69 -1.62
C TYR A 192 11.44 -0.67 -1.80
N PRO A 193 11.16 0.55 -2.32
CA PRO A 193 12.20 1.49 -2.70
C PRO A 193 12.96 2.08 -1.51
N ASN A 194 14.22 2.43 -1.73
CA ASN A 194 15.04 3.12 -0.76
C ASN A 194 14.72 4.62 -0.69
N ASN A 195 14.13 5.07 0.42
CA ASN A 195 13.85 6.47 0.72
C ASN A 195 13.17 7.24 -0.43
N PHE A 196 12.28 6.58 -1.17
CA PHE A 196 11.50 7.24 -2.21
C PHE A 196 10.56 8.27 -1.59
N ILE A 197 10.60 9.49 -2.11
CA ILE A 197 9.67 10.56 -1.72
C ILE A 197 8.81 10.90 -2.95
N ALA A 198 7.54 11.18 -2.71
CA ALA A 198 6.66 11.67 -3.76
C ALA A 198 7.28 12.87 -4.49
N GLY A 199 7.39 12.77 -5.81
CA GLY A 199 8.11 13.73 -6.66
C GLY A 199 9.40 13.18 -7.25
N ASP A 200 10.00 12.16 -6.62
CA ASP A 200 11.20 11.50 -7.13
C ASP A 200 10.87 10.55 -8.31
N ASN A 201 11.92 10.09 -8.98
CA ASN A 201 11.82 9.02 -9.97
C ASN A 201 12.07 7.66 -9.29
N LEU A 202 10.99 6.91 -9.03
CA LEU A 202 11.01 5.60 -8.37
C LEU A 202 12.03 4.64 -9.01
N PHE A 203 12.07 4.62 -10.35
CA PHE A 203 12.83 3.64 -11.11
C PHE A 203 14.33 3.96 -11.23
N GLN A 204 14.81 5.02 -10.57
CA GLN A 204 16.26 5.22 -10.40
C GLN A 204 16.87 4.09 -9.56
N ASP A 205 16.19 3.67 -8.49
CA ASP A 205 16.65 2.61 -7.59
C ASP A 205 15.77 1.37 -7.61
N PHE A 206 14.46 1.51 -7.80
CA PHE A 206 13.54 0.39 -7.78
C PHE A 206 13.55 -0.36 -9.12
N GLU A 207 13.92 -1.64 -9.07
CA GLU A 207 14.02 -2.52 -10.23
C GLU A 207 12.93 -3.58 -10.24
N VAL A 208 12.46 -3.88 -11.44
CA VAL A 208 11.34 -4.80 -11.68
C VAL A 208 11.52 -5.45 -13.04
N ASP A 209 11.06 -6.69 -13.17
CA ASP A 209 10.99 -7.38 -14.45
C ASP A 209 9.70 -6.99 -15.20
N PHE A 210 9.80 -6.06 -16.14
CA PHE A 210 8.66 -5.60 -16.93
C PHE A 210 8.09 -6.63 -17.90
N SER A 211 8.78 -7.76 -18.15
CA SER A 211 8.23 -8.84 -18.99
C SER A 211 6.99 -9.47 -18.37
N LYS A 212 6.86 -9.39 -17.04
CA LYS A 212 5.67 -9.80 -16.27
C LYS A 212 4.38 -9.10 -16.67
N ALA A 213 4.44 -7.94 -17.32
CA ALA A 213 3.26 -7.29 -17.88
C ALA A 213 2.49 -8.14 -18.91
N ASP A 214 3.14 -9.17 -19.47
CA ASP A 214 2.54 -10.10 -20.42
C ASP A 214 2.46 -11.55 -19.86
N ASP A 215 2.77 -11.77 -18.59
CA ASP A 215 2.66 -13.08 -17.94
C ASP A 215 1.20 -13.42 -17.60
N ALA A 216 0.63 -14.35 -18.34
CA ALA A 216 -0.74 -14.81 -18.15
C ALA A 216 -0.99 -15.53 -16.80
N ASN A 217 0.07 -16.00 -16.12
CA ASN A 217 -0.03 -16.65 -14.82
C ASN A 217 -0.15 -15.65 -13.67
N LEU A 218 0.21 -14.38 -13.89
CA LEU A 218 -0.05 -13.34 -12.89
C LEU A 218 -1.54 -13.13 -12.71
N ASN A 219 -1.94 -12.88 -11.46
CA ASN A 219 -3.32 -12.51 -11.19
C ASN A 219 -3.67 -11.22 -11.95
N PRO A 220 -4.92 -11.10 -12.45
CA PRO A 220 -5.40 -9.92 -13.17
C PRO A 220 -5.04 -8.57 -12.55
N GLY A 221 -5.08 -8.46 -11.21
CA GLY A 221 -4.76 -7.22 -10.50
C GLY A 221 -3.30 -6.82 -10.64
N ASP A 222 -2.37 -7.75 -10.47
CA ASP A 222 -0.94 -7.47 -10.65
C ASP A 222 -0.60 -7.18 -12.09
N ARG A 223 -1.10 -8.01 -13.02
CA ARG A 223 -0.83 -7.83 -14.45
C ARG A 223 -1.32 -6.47 -14.95
N HIS A 224 -2.47 -6.00 -14.44
CA HIS A 224 -2.98 -4.64 -14.67
C HIS A 224 -1.98 -3.56 -14.24
N ILE A 225 -1.39 -3.66 -13.05
CA ILE A 225 -0.39 -2.70 -12.58
C ILE A 225 0.86 -2.77 -13.43
N TYR A 226 1.40 -3.97 -13.65
CA TYR A 226 2.59 -4.18 -14.46
C TYR A 226 2.46 -3.58 -15.86
N ARG A 227 1.31 -3.78 -16.53
CA ARG A 227 1.05 -3.24 -17.86
C ARG A 227 1.00 -1.71 -17.85
N ASN A 228 0.26 -1.10 -16.92
CA ASN A 228 0.20 0.36 -16.84
C ASN A 228 1.57 0.97 -16.58
N VAL A 229 2.31 0.43 -15.59
CA VAL A 229 3.64 0.94 -15.24
C VAL A 229 4.61 0.77 -16.41
N ARG A 230 4.66 -0.41 -17.06
CA ARG A 230 5.51 -0.65 -18.23
C ARG A 230 5.22 0.36 -19.34
N ASP A 231 3.94 0.58 -19.66
CA ASP A 231 3.55 1.42 -20.77
C ASP A 231 3.92 2.90 -20.50
N VAL A 232 3.76 3.39 -19.27
CA VAL A 232 4.23 4.74 -18.89
C VAL A 232 5.76 4.82 -18.88
N VAL A 233 6.44 3.88 -18.24
CA VAL A 233 7.89 3.97 -17.95
C VAL A 233 8.75 3.65 -19.17
N LEU A 234 8.43 2.58 -19.90
CA LEU A 234 9.24 2.11 -21.02
C LEU A 234 8.75 2.66 -22.37
N LYS A 235 7.45 2.90 -22.52
CA LYS A 235 6.86 3.35 -23.81
C LYS A 235 6.50 4.82 -23.81
N GLY A 236 6.53 5.50 -22.65
CA GLY A 236 6.16 6.91 -22.54
C GLY A 236 4.68 7.18 -22.78
N ASP A 237 3.80 6.21 -22.54
CA ASP A 237 2.36 6.40 -22.67
C ASP A 237 1.83 7.25 -21.49
N GLU A 238 1.35 8.46 -21.80
CA GLU A 238 0.79 9.40 -20.82
C GLU A 238 -0.75 9.45 -20.84
N SER A 239 -1.39 8.63 -21.69
CA SER A 239 -2.84 8.69 -21.91
C SER A 239 -3.65 8.16 -20.72
N ILE A 240 -3.11 7.20 -19.97
CA ILE A 240 -3.78 6.53 -18.86
C ILE A 240 -2.86 6.41 -17.65
N THR A 241 -3.31 6.98 -16.55
CA THR A 241 -2.69 6.90 -15.23
C THR A 241 -3.63 6.19 -14.25
N CYS A 242 -3.10 5.81 -13.09
CA CYS A 242 -3.88 5.22 -12.01
C CYS A 242 -5.08 6.10 -11.60
N LEU A 243 -4.92 7.43 -11.61
CA LEU A 243 -5.93 8.40 -11.16
C LEU A 243 -7.04 8.68 -12.19
N ASN A 244 -6.90 8.19 -13.43
CA ASN A 244 -7.99 8.21 -14.39
C ASN A 244 -9.12 7.25 -13.96
N CYS A 245 -8.78 6.15 -13.28
CA CYS A 245 -9.74 5.15 -12.80
C CYS A 245 -10.00 5.23 -11.29
N HIS A 246 -8.95 5.44 -10.49
CA HIS A 246 -8.99 5.38 -9.03
C HIS A 246 -9.12 6.77 -8.42
N GLN A 247 -10.07 6.91 -7.50
CA GLN A 247 -10.19 8.07 -6.62
C GLN A 247 -9.78 7.65 -5.22
N VAL A 248 -8.54 7.99 -4.85
CA VAL A 248 -7.92 7.61 -3.56
C VAL A 248 -8.76 8.08 -2.38
N HIS A 249 -8.87 9.40 -2.14
CA HIS A 249 -9.63 9.92 -0.99
C HIS A 249 -11.13 9.60 -1.00
N GLY A 250 -11.69 9.19 -2.14
CA GLY A 250 -13.10 8.79 -2.25
C GLY A 250 -13.33 7.29 -2.11
N ASN A 251 -12.25 6.49 -1.98
CA ASN A 251 -12.27 5.03 -2.01
C ASN A 251 -13.17 4.46 -3.12
N ALA A 252 -13.03 5.02 -4.33
CA ALA A 252 -13.96 4.76 -5.42
C ALA A 252 -13.24 4.50 -6.74
N THR A 253 -13.77 3.55 -7.50
CA THR A 253 -13.37 3.27 -8.89
C THR A 253 -14.43 3.76 -9.89
N LEU A 254 -15.31 4.68 -9.49
CA LEU A 254 -16.42 5.15 -10.35
C LEU A 254 -15.95 5.70 -11.69
N ARG A 255 -14.73 6.24 -11.76
CA ARG A 255 -14.15 6.77 -13.01
C ARG A 255 -13.74 5.67 -13.98
N HIS A 256 -13.49 4.45 -13.51
CA HIS A 256 -13.27 3.26 -14.35
C HIS A 256 -14.40 3.05 -15.38
N ARG A 257 -15.64 3.44 -15.04
CA ARG A 257 -16.80 3.33 -15.95
C ARG A 257 -16.89 4.45 -16.99
N ARG A 258 -16.03 5.47 -16.92
CA ARG A 258 -16.09 6.69 -17.74
C ARG A 258 -15.00 6.76 -18.80
N ILE A 259 -14.05 5.84 -18.80
CA ILE A 259 -12.99 5.77 -19.81
C ILE A 259 -13.48 4.93 -20.99
N LEU A 260 -13.07 5.31 -22.20
CA LEU A 260 -13.25 4.47 -23.38
C LEU A 260 -12.58 3.11 -23.17
N ARG A 261 -13.17 2.04 -23.71
CA ARG A 261 -12.59 0.70 -23.61
C ARG A 261 -11.23 0.70 -24.28
N VAL A 262 -10.19 0.52 -23.48
CA VAL A 262 -8.77 0.51 -23.88
C VAL A 262 -8.14 -0.83 -23.53
N PRO A 263 -6.98 -1.20 -24.10
CA PRO A 263 -6.40 -2.53 -23.93
C PRO A 263 -6.27 -3.00 -22.48
N ILE A 264 -5.92 -2.09 -21.56
CA ILE A 264 -5.79 -2.38 -20.12
C ILE A 264 -7.09 -2.85 -19.44
N CYS A 265 -8.26 -2.51 -19.99
CA CYS A 265 -9.54 -2.98 -19.45
C CYS A 265 -9.65 -4.50 -19.56
N SER A 266 -9.05 -5.09 -20.59
CA SER A 266 -9.11 -6.53 -20.88
C SER A 266 -8.34 -7.38 -19.87
N GLU A 267 -7.54 -6.75 -18.99
CA GLU A 267 -6.86 -7.48 -17.91
C GLU A 267 -7.83 -8.08 -16.91
N CYS A 268 -8.90 -7.35 -16.63
CA CYS A 268 -9.90 -7.70 -15.63
C CYS A 268 -11.26 -8.00 -16.25
N HIS A 269 -11.45 -7.75 -17.54
CA HIS A 269 -12.74 -7.89 -18.21
C HIS A 269 -12.65 -8.78 -19.45
N ALA A 270 -13.64 -9.65 -19.63
CA ALA A 270 -13.78 -10.40 -20.86
C ALA A 270 -14.09 -9.44 -22.03
N ALA A 271 -13.36 -9.62 -23.14
CA ALA A 271 -13.31 -8.68 -24.27
C ALA A 271 -14.64 -8.49 -25.01
N ASP A 272 -15.54 -9.46 -24.90
CA ASP A 272 -16.83 -9.55 -25.56
C ASP A 272 -17.93 -8.70 -24.90
N SER A 273 -17.89 -8.50 -23.58
CA SER A 273 -18.96 -7.79 -22.88
C SER A 273 -18.52 -6.67 -21.94
N PHE A 274 -17.30 -6.72 -21.40
CA PHE A 274 -16.84 -5.87 -20.28
C PHE A 274 -17.81 -5.82 -19.07
N LYS A 275 -18.79 -6.73 -19.01
CA LYS A 275 -19.80 -6.80 -17.94
C LYS A 275 -19.32 -7.62 -16.76
N ASN A 276 -18.53 -8.66 -17.04
CA ASN A 276 -18.01 -9.58 -16.04
C ASN A 276 -16.57 -9.25 -15.71
N ALA A 277 -16.27 -9.08 -14.43
CA ALA A 277 -14.91 -8.96 -13.93
C ALA A 277 -14.36 -10.36 -13.63
N VAL A 278 -13.12 -10.61 -14.04
CA VAL A 278 -12.36 -11.80 -13.65
C VAL A 278 -12.09 -11.70 -12.15
N LYS A 279 -12.60 -12.67 -11.38
CA LYS A 279 -12.31 -12.75 -9.95
C LYS A 279 -10.87 -13.21 -9.76
N TYR A 280 -10.17 -12.58 -8.83
CA TYR A 280 -8.83 -12.99 -8.42
C TYR A 280 -8.64 -12.79 -6.93
N GLN A 281 -7.66 -13.50 -6.36
CA GLN A 281 -7.33 -13.37 -4.96
C GLN A 281 -6.36 -12.20 -4.77
N VAL A 282 -6.67 -11.33 -3.81
CA VAL A 282 -5.74 -10.28 -3.37
C VAL A 282 -4.87 -10.88 -2.28
N HIS A 283 -3.63 -11.18 -2.63
CA HIS A 283 -2.60 -11.70 -1.75
C HIS A 283 -1.24 -11.10 -2.11
N SER A 284 -0.46 -10.70 -1.12
CA SER A 284 0.91 -10.22 -1.21
C SER A 284 1.87 -11.29 -0.70
N PRO A 285 2.65 -11.95 -1.57
CA PRO A 285 3.68 -12.89 -1.14
C PRO A 285 4.75 -12.22 -0.26
N VAL A 286 5.01 -10.92 -0.50
CA VAL A 286 5.99 -10.15 0.27
C VAL A 286 5.54 -10.02 1.72
N CYS A 287 4.27 -9.70 1.99
CA CYS A 287 3.75 -9.56 3.36
C CYS A 287 3.00 -10.76 3.89
N GLU A 288 2.86 -11.81 3.08
CA GLU A 288 2.22 -13.08 3.41
C GLU A 288 0.80 -12.91 3.95
N TYR A 289 0.00 -12.07 3.27
CA TYR A 289 -1.45 -11.90 3.48
C TYR A 289 -2.14 -11.51 2.16
#